data_AF-A0A0U5AKL4-F1
#
_entry.id   AF-A0A0U5AKL4-F1
#
_cell.length_a   1.000
_cell.length_b   1.000
_cell.length_c   1.000
_cell.angle_alpha   90.00
_cell.angle_beta   90.00
_cell.angle_gamma   90.00
#
_symmetry.space_group_name_H-M   'P 1'
#
loop_
_entity.id
_entity.type
_entity.pdbx_description
1 polymer ?
#
loop_
_entity_poly.entity_id
_entity_poly.type
_entity_poly.pdbx_seq_one_letter_code
_entity_poly.pdbx_strand_id
1 'polypeptide(L)'
;MPEDNQQDNGRNRRTFLKHTASALTALGLATQTTTASAGGEPPAPGTATVDNEQNQPINAEGVLTAVWERIDDETFEVQTRFKSTDLEERYGIPVLVYEPDQYYARTLPEEIRDGEQRRFQKRTTQVIGTTAEHAAAERKILRKADPASQISVASAEQPDWENDVPLYHYKTAEKAENMQSRKAPINVVFDWCSSEVVANDMKNGVHGGKWIQQLPLPKTNRYINDSGNVKSQNAHVMNSVGACPSTQFHMRLYDIGLQNAHAVGQAHKDPCNHNQGITIDEWKFALSRGNVVDWWSGYSTPVSTEVVDVGNNDPNWDTHDGKIGYIYADS
;
A
#
# COMPACT_ATOMS: atom_id res chain seq x y z
N MET A 1 -49.59 23.19 -59.50
CA MET A 1 -48.95 23.60 -58.24
C MET A 1 -47.52 23.08 -58.24
N PRO A 2 -46.59 23.88 -57.72
CA PRO A 2 -45.25 24.06 -58.29
C PRO A 2 -44.18 23.22 -57.58
N GLU A 3 -43.00 23.19 -58.22
CA GLU A 3 -41.65 23.37 -57.62
C GLU A 3 -41.17 22.38 -56.55
N ASP A 4 -39.89 22.05 -56.40
CA ASP A 4 -38.64 22.17 -57.16
C ASP A 4 -37.57 21.62 -56.20
N ASN A 5 -36.44 21.15 -56.73
CA ASN A 5 -35.10 21.22 -56.09
C ASN A 5 -34.87 20.54 -54.72
N GLN A 6 -33.68 20.02 -54.36
CA GLN A 6 -32.33 20.05 -54.92
C GLN A 6 -31.54 18.91 -54.23
N GLN A 7 -30.77 18.13 -54.99
CA GLN A 7 -29.29 18.07 -54.98
C GLN A 7 -28.66 17.73 -53.62
N ASP A 8 -28.03 16.57 -53.47
CA ASP A 8 -26.73 16.14 -54.05
C ASP A 8 -25.52 16.89 -53.47
N ASN A 9 -24.63 16.11 -52.88
CA ASN A 9 -23.18 16.25 -52.75
C ASN A 9 -22.75 15.20 -51.71
N GLY A 10 -22.39 13.97 -52.10
CA GLY A 10 -21.22 13.68 -52.93
C GLY A 10 -20.03 13.41 -52.00
N ARG A 11 -19.61 12.14 -51.84
CA ARG A 11 -18.39 11.58 -52.49
C ARG A 11 -17.09 12.23 -51.95
N ASN A 12 -16.03 11.53 -51.54
CA ASN A 12 -15.49 10.26 -52.02
C ASN A 12 -14.14 9.97 -51.31
N ARG A 13 -13.85 8.67 -51.09
CA ARG A 13 -12.56 7.96 -51.37
C ARG A 13 -11.32 8.39 -50.56
N ARG A 14 -10.49 7.48 -50.04
CA ARG A 14 -9.65 6.57 -50.86
C ARG A 14 -9.03 5.45 -50.03
N THR A 15 -9.25 4.24 -50.51
CA THR A 15 -8.44 3.03 -50.44
C THR A 15 -6.98 3.32 -50.84
N PHE A 16 -6.00 2.67 -50.20
CA PHE A 16 -4.86 2.10 -50.91
C PHE A 16 -4.33 0.87 -50.17
N LEU A 17 -4.16 -0.20 -50.94
CA LEU A 17 -3.72 -1.52 -50.55
C LEU A 17 -2.64 -1.91 -51.58
N LYS A 18 -1.65 -2.69 -51.13
CA LYS A 18 -0.77 -3.61 -51.87
C LYS A 18 0.71 -3.20 -52.07
N HIS A 19 1.52 -4.03 -51.40
CA HIS A 19 2.79 -4.62 -51.79
C HIS A 19 3.20 -4.55 -53.27
N THR A 20 4.51 -4.36 -53.48
CA THR A 20 5.34 -5.25 -54.31
C THR A 20 6.80 -5.18 -53.85
N ALA A 21 7.44 -6.36 -53.83
CA ALA A 21 8.84 -6.59 -53.51
C ALA A 21 9.78 -6.28 -54.70
N SER A 22 11.06 -5.99 -54.43
CA SER A 22 12.22 -6.76 -54.94
C SER A 22 13.59 -6.16 -54.55
N ALA A 23 14.42 -7.03 -53.96
CA ALA A 23 15.85 -7.27 -54.20
C ALA A 23 16.96 -6.25 -53.83
N LEU A 24 17.82 -6.75 -52.91
CA LEU A 24 19.29 -6.62 -52.77
C LEU A 24 19.92 -5.23 -52.62
N THR A 25 20.60 -5.00 -51.47
CA THR A 25 22.08 -5.07 -51.33
C THR A 25 22.46 -4.88 -49.85
N ALA A 26 23.45 -5.65 -49.40
CA ALA A 26 24.00 -5.64 -48.04
C ALA A 26 24.66 -4.31 -47.65
N LEU A 27 24.36 -3.82 -46.45
CA LEU A 27 25.30 -3.07 -45.61
C LEU A 27 24.87 -3.26 -44.15
N GLY A 28 25.78 -3.82 -43.37
CA GLY A 28 25.59 -4.01 -41.94
C GLY A 28 25.34 -2.67 -41.25
N LEU A 29 24.12 -2.48 -40.78
CA LEU A 29 23.85 -1.61 -39.65
C LEU A 29 23.53 -2.53 -38.49
N ALA A 30 24.40 -2.50 -37.48
CA ALA A 30 24.07 -2.97 -36.16
C ALA A 30 22.73 -2.32 -35.78
N THR A 31 21.65 -3.10 -35.77
CA THR A 31 20.48 -2.77 -34.99
C THR A 31 20.95 -2.76 -33.55
N GLN A 32 21.35 -1.57 -33.10
CA GLN A 32 21.21 -1.21 -31.70
C GLN A 32 19.72 -1.42 -31.41
N THR A 33 19.38 -2.60 -30.90
CA THR A 33 18.31 -2.71 -29.93
C THR A 33 18.64 -1.66 -28.88
N THR A 34 18.01 -0.50 -29.03
CA THR A 34 17.79 0.42 -27.92
C THR A 34 16.88 -0.34 -26.97
N THR A 35 17.45 -1.29 -26.21
CA THR A 35 17.03 -1.51 -24.85
C THR A 35 17.13 -0.14 -24.22
N ALA A 36 15.99 0.56 -24.15
CA ALA A 36 15.83 1.68 -23.27
C ALA A 36 16.28 1.15 -21.90
N SER A 37 17.51 1.51 -21.52
CA SER A 37 17.99 1.36 -20.17
C SER A 37 17.15 2.36 -19.37
N ALA A 38 15.96 1.93 -18.99
CA ALA A 38 15.21 2.57 -17.95
C ALA A 38 16.05 2.36 -16.69
N GLY A 39 16.69 3.43 -16.21
CA GLY A 39 17.12 3.53 -14.83
C GLY A 39 15.91 3.60 -13.90
N GLY A 40 14.93 2.71 -14.10
CA GLY A 40 13.74 2.58 -13.29
C GLY A 40 14.09 1.82 -12.02
N GLU A 41 13.58 2.30 -10.90
CA GLU A 41 13.62 1.57 -9.63
C GLU A 41 13.10 0.14 -9.84
N PRO A 42 13.72 -0.87 -9.21
CA PRO A 42 13.26 -2.24 -9.34
C PRO A 42 11.78 -2.31 -8.89
N PRO A 43 10.96 -3.12 -9.59
CA PRO A 43 9.55 -3.21 -9.28
C PRO A 43 9.33 -3.78 -7.87
N ALA A 44 8.32 -3.26 -7.18
CA ALA A 44 7.89 -3.75 -5.88
C ALA A 44 7.64 -5.28 -5.91
N PRO A 45 7.92 -6.02 -4.82
CA PRO A 45 7.68 -7.46 -4.76
C PRO A 45 6.25 -7.85 -5.14
N GLY A 46 6.12 -8.94 -5.90
CA GLY A 46 4.81 -9.45 -6.28
C GLY A 46 4.02 -8.56 -7.25
N THR A 47 4.68 -7.64 -7.95
CA THR A 47 4.08 -6.85 -9.04
C THR A 47 4.45 -7.39 -10.41
N ALA A 48 3.71 -6.96 -11.42
CA ALA A 48 4.00 -7.25 -12.82
C ALA A 48 3.79 -6.01 -13.70
N THR A 49 4.10 -6.14 -15.00
CA THR A 49 3.90 -5.09 -16.00
C THR A 49 2.42 -4.92 -16.35
N VAL A 50 2.09 -3.88 -17.12
CA VAL A 50 0.71 -3.59 -17.57
C VAL A 50 0.09 -4.77 -18.32
N ASP A 51 0.84 -5.43 -19.21
CA ASP A 51 0.37 -6.58 -19.99
C ASP A 51 0.36 -7.92 -19.22
N ASN A 52 0.36 -7.91 -17.88
CA ASN A 52 0.54 -9.15 -17.15
C ASN A 52 -0.69 -10.08 -17.23
N GLU A 53 -0.51 -11.22 -17.89
CA GLU A 53 -1.48 -12.34 -17.87
C GLU A 53 -1.46 -13.11 -16.54
N GLN A 54 -0.59 -12.72 -15.62
CA GLN A 54 -0.30 -13.43 -14.38
C GLN A 54 -1.26 -13.07 -13.23
N ASN A 55 -2.25 -12.20 -13.50
CA ASN A 55 -3.19 -11.67 -12.53
C ASN A 55 -2.47 -11.15 -11.27
N GLN A 56 -1.48 -10.28 -11.48
CA GLN A 56 -0.73 -9.60 -10.42
C GLN A 56 -0.99 -8.09 -10.48
N PRO A 57 -0.88 -7.38 -9.35
CA PRO A 57 -0.98 -5.92 -9.35
C PRO A 57 0.14 -5.32 -10.19
N ILE A 58 -0.16 -4.18 -10.80
CA ILE A 58 0.79 -3.46 -11.64
C ILE A 58 1.55 -2.41 -10.83
N ASN A 59 2.80 -2.18 -11.19
CA ASN A 59 3.54 -1.01 -10.74
C ASN A 59 3.26 0.15 -11.70
N ALA A 60 2.24 0.95 -11.41
CA ALA A 60 1.74 1.99 -12.31
C ALA A 60 2.45 3.33 -12.09
N GLU A 61 3.00 3.92 -13.15
CA GLU A 61 3.57 5.26 -13.14
C GLU A 61 2.51 6.32 -13.40
N GLY A 62 2.56 7.43 -12.67
CA GLY A 62 1.54 8.46 -12.83
C GLY A 62 1.78 9.72 -12.02
N VAL A 63 0.71 10.50 -11.89
CA VAL A 63 0.69 11.75 -11.12
C VAL A 63 -0.30 11.61 -9.97
N LEU A 64 0.21 11.67 -8.75
CA LEU A 64 -0.58 11.80 -7.54
C LEU A 64 -0.91 13.28 -7.34
N THR A 65 -2.19 13.60 -7.20
CA THR A 65 -2.68 14.95 -6.89
C THR A 65 -3.43 14.91 -5.58
N ALA A 66 -3.06 15.78 -4.65
CA ALA A 66 -3.78 16.02 -3.40
C ALA A 66 -4.37 17.43 -3.43
N VAL A 67 -5.65 17.57 -3.08
CA VAL A 67 -6.36 18.85 -2.96
C VAL A 67 -6.90 18.99 -1.56
N TRP A 68 -6.48 20.06 -0.87
CA TRP A 68 -6.84 20.38 0.49
C TRP A 68 -7.98 21.39 0.53
N GLU A 69 -9.04 21.04 1.25
CA GLU A 69 -10.20 21.89 1.45
C GLU A 69 -10.43 22.06 2.94
N ARG A 70 -10.58 23.32 3.37
CA ARG A 70 -10.92 23.63 4.76
C ARG A 70 -12.40 23.30 4.97
N ILE A 71 -12.70 22.45 5.95
CA ILE A 71 -14.07 22.10 6.32
C ILE A 71 -14.58 23.11 7.35
N ASP A 72 -13.76 23.39 8.37
CA ASP A 72 -14.04 24.37 9.43
C ASP A 72 -12.73 25.01 9.95
N ASP A 73 -12.80 25.74 11.06
CA ASP A 73 -11.65 26.41 11.65
C ASP A 73 -10.56 25.43 12.11
N GLU A 74 -10.95 24.21 12.50
CA GLU A 74 -10.08 23.21 13.10
C GLU A 74 -9.71 22.07 12.15
N THR A 75 -10.41 21.89 11.04
CA THR A 75 -10.29 20.70 10.20
C THR A 75 -10.22 20.97 8.71
N PHE A 76 -9.48 20.11 8.04
CA PHE A 76 -9.31 20.06 6.60
C PHE A 76 -9.59 18.66 6.08
N GLU A 77 -10.11 18.58 4.87
CA GLU A 77 -10.20 17.36 4.08
C GLU A 77 -9.13 17.38 2.99
N VAL A 78 -8.54 16.23 2.70
CA VAL A 78 -7.70 16.06 1.51
C VAL A 78 -8.25 15.00 0.59
N GLN A 79 -8.64 15.42 -0.61
CA GLN A 79 -8.98 14.51 -1.69
C GLN A 79 -7.72 14.16 -2.47
N THR A 80 -7.36 12.87 -2.46
CA THR A 80 -6.24 12.36 -3.26
C THR A 80 -6.76 11.68 -4.53
N ARG A 81 -6.06 11.87 -5.66
CA ARG A 81 -6.31 11.20 -6.94
C ARG A 81 -5.00 10.79 -7.58
N PHE A 82 -4.95 9.63 -8.22
CA PHE A 82 -3.80 9.15 -8.98
C PHE A 82 -4.20 8.94 -10.43
N LYS A 83 -3.58 9.70 -11.35
CA LYS A 83 -3.80 9.59 -12.80
C LYS A 83 -2.63 8.86 -13.45
N SER A 84 -2.92 7.81 -14.22
CA SER A 84 -1.91 6.97 -14.88
C SER A 84 -2.47 6.37 -16.18
N THR A 85 -1.64 6.33 -17.22
CA THR A 85 -1.94 5.63 -18.48
C THR A 85 -1.95 4.12 -18.27
N ASP A 86 -1.13 3.61 -17.36
CA ASP A 86 -1.04 2.18 -17.05
C ASP A 86 -2.35 1.66 -16.44
N LEU A 87 -3.04 2.50 -15.66
CA LEU A 87 -4.37 2.18 -15.15
C LEU A 87 -5.45 2.19 -16.24
N GLU A 88 -5.35 3.11 -17.20
CA GLU A 88 -6.24 3.16 -18.35
C GLU A 88 -6.08 1.93 -19.22
N GLU A 89 -4.83 1.53 -19.48
CA GLU A 89 -4.50 0.37 -20.30
C GLU A 89 -4.91 -0.95 -19.62
N ARG A 90 -4.55 -1.13 -18.34
CA ARG A 90 -4.83 -2.40 -17.61
C ARG A 90 -6.29 -2.55 -17.19
N TYR A 91 -6.89 -1.48 -16.68
CA TYR A 91 -8.19 -1.53 -15.99
C TYR A 91 -9.27 -0.67 -16.67
N GLY A 92 -8.95 0.06 -17.74
CA GLY A 92 -9.90 0.98 -18.40
C GLY A 92 -10.22 2.23 -17.57
N ILE A 93 -9.47 2.51 -16.51
CA ILE A 93 -9.75 3.61 -15.57
C ILE A 93 -8.52 4.51 -15.45
N PRO A 94 -8.48 5.68 -16.10
CA PRO A 94 -7.29 6.53 -16.10
C PRO A 94 -7.02 7.22 -14.76
N VAL A 95 -7.98 7.23 -13.83
CA VAL A 95 -7.89 7.95 -12.55
C VAL A 95 -8.44 7.09 -11.42
N LEU A 96 -7.58 6.77 -10.44
CA LEU A 96 -7.97 6.23 -9.15
C LEU A 96 -8.25 7.38 -8.17
N VAL A 97 -9.45 7.41 -7.60
CA VAL A 97 -9.85 8.37 -6.56
C VAL A 97 -9.80 7.66 -5.22
N TYR A 98 -9.07 8.22 -4.26
CA TYR A 98 -8.98 7.68 -2.91
C TYR A 98 -10.10 8.21 -2.03
N GLU A 99 -10.39 7.53 -0.91
CA GLU A 99 -11.19 8.14 0.15
C GLU A 99 -10.54 9.45 0.64
N PRO A 100 -11.35 10.46 0.98
CA PRO A 100 -10.85 11.64 1.64
C PRO A 100 -10.28 11.28 3.01
N ASP A 101 -9.13 11.87 3.35
CA ASP A 101 -8.57 11.83 4.70
C ASP A 101 -8.88 13.18 5.38
N GLN A 102 -9.18 13.18 6.68
CA GLN A 102 -9.42 14.40 7.46
C GLN A 102 -8.26 14.70 8.40
N TYR A 103 -7.83 15.96 8.46
CA TYR A 103 -6.68 16.42 9.25
C TYR A 103 -7.05 17.64 10.09
N TYR A 104 -6.41 17.76 11.26
CA TYR A 104 -6.55 18.95 12.09
C TYR A 104 -5.65 20.08 11.57
N ALA A 105 -6.15 21.31 11.54
CA ALA A 105 -5.43 22.49 11.06
C ALA A 105 -4.07 22.67 11.76
N ARG A 106 -3.97 22.33 13.05
CA ARG A 106 -2.72 22.41 13.84
C ARG A 106 -1.64 21.41 13.42
N THR A 107 -1.98 20.38 12.66
CA THR A 107 -1.00 19.37 12.17
C THR A 107 -0.53 19.67 10.76
N LEU A 108 -1.09 20.69 10.10
CA LEU A 108 -0.77 21.05 8.73
C LEU A 108 0.30 22.15 8.67
N PRO A 109 1.15 22.14 7.63
CA PRO A 109 2.03 23.27 7.32
C PRO A 109 1.25 24.58 7.16
N GLU A 110 1.90 25.70 7.48
CA GLU A 110 1.27 27.03 7.46
C GLU A 110 0.75 27.38 6.06
N GLU A 111 1.46 26.97 5.02
CA GLU A 111 1.11 27.21 3.62
C GLU A 111 -0.23 26.55 3.24
N ILE A 112 -0.54 25.40 3.83
CA ILE A 112 -1.84 24.73 3.64
C ILE A 112 -2.91 25.42 4.49
N ARG A 113 -2.58 25.69 5.77
CA ARG A 113 -3.49 26.28 6.75
C ARG A 113 -3.99 27.66 6.31
N ASP A 114 -3.08 28.47 5.80
CA ASP A 114 -3.31 29.88 5.45
C ASP A 114 -3.81 30.02 3.99
N GLY A 115 -3.85 28.89 3.26
CA GLY A 115 -4.48 28.77 1.94
C GLY A 115 -3.58 29.16 0.77
N GLU A 116 -2.29 29.37 1.00
CA GLU A 116 -1.29 29.68 -0.02
C GLU A 116 -1.05 28.49 -0.96
N GLN A 117 -1.15 27.27 -0.45
CA GLN A 117 -0.94 26.04 -1.22
C GLN A 117 -1.98 24.97 -0.88
N ARG A 118 -3.07 24.90 -1.66
CA ARG A 118 -4.13 23.89 -1.50
C ARG A 118 -3.99 22.68 -2.42
N ARG A 119 -3.04 22.69 -3.34
CA ARG A 119 -2.87 21.62 -4.33
C ARG A 119 -1.42 21.17 -4.41
N PHE A 120 -1.22 19.86 -4.31
CA PHE A 120 0.08 19.23 -4.46
C PHE A 120 0.03 18.20 -5.57
N GLN A 121 1.09 18.16 -6.38
CA GLN A 121 1.24 17.18 -7.44
C GLN A 121 2.63 16.59 -7.40
N LYS A 122 2.71 15.26 -7.50
CA LYS A 122 3.98 14.54 -7.55
C LYS A 122 3.89 13.43 -8.58
N ARG A 123 4.90 13.33 -9.45
CA ARG A 123 5.12 12.12 -10.26
C ARG A 123 5.61 11.01 -9.35
N THR A 124 4.93 9.87 -9.38
CA THR A 124 5.23 8.74 -8.50
C THR A 124 4.74 7.46 -9.14
N THR A 125 5.28 6.35 -8.68
CA THR A 125 4.78 5.02 -8.96
C THR A 125 3.84 4.57 -7.84
N GLN A 126 2.84 3.75 -8.17
CA GLN A 126 1.89 3.16 -7.23
C GLN A 126 1.63 1.71 -7.62
N VAL A 127 1.59 0.82 -6.62
CA VAL A 127 1.23 -0.58 -6.84
C VAL A 127 -0.28 -0.73 -6.75
N ILE A 128 -0.94 -0.95 -7.90
CA ILE A 128 -2.39 -0.97 -8.04
C ILE A 128 -2.86 -2.31 -8.60
N GLY A 129 -3.89 -2.88 -7.99
CA GLY A 129 -4.53 -4.11 -8.47
C GLY A 129 -5.84 -4.39 -7.76
N THR A 130 -6.60 -5.34 -8.29
CA THR A 130 -7.79 -5.89 -7.65
C THR A 130 -7.43 -6.64 -6.36
N THR A 131 -8.42 -6.89 -5.51
CA THR A 131 -8.25 -7.72 -4.30
C THR A 131 -7.75 -9.13 -4.62
N ALA A 132 -8.20 -9.72 -5.73
CA ALA A 132 -7.72 -11.04 -6.15
C ALA A 132 -6.25 -11.02 -6.58
N GLU A 133 -5.83 -10.00 -7.33
CA GLU A 133 -4.45 -9.83 -7.78
C GLU A 133 -3.49 -9.61 -6.61
N HIS A 134 -3.87 -8.76 -5.64
CA HIS A 134 -3.07 -8.55 -4.43
C HIS A 134 -2.97 -9.82 -3.59
N ALA A 135 -4.09 -10.52 -3.35
CA ALA A 135 -4.07 -11.77 -2.60
C ALA A 135 -3.21 -12.86 -3.30
N ALA A 136 -3.26 -12.94 -4.63
CA ALA A 136 -2.41 -13.83 -5.40
C ALA A 136 -0.92 -13.44 -5.30
N ALA A 137 -0.62 -12.15 -5.34
CA ALA A 137 0.74 -11.63 -5.19
C ALA A 137 1.32 -11.89 -3.80
N GLU A 138 0.56 -11.64 -2.73
CA GLU A 138 1.01 -11.87 -1.36
C GLU A 138 1.29 -13.35 -1.11
N ARG A 139 0.37 -14.26 -1.51
CA ARG A 139 0.63 -15.71 -1.44
C ARG A 139 1.87 -16.14 -2.20
N LYS A 140 2.16 -15.52 -3.35
CA LYS A 140 3.37 -15.81 -4.13
C LYS A 140 4.65 -15.32 -3.44
N ILE A 141 4.57 -14.22 -2.68
CA ILE A 141 5.68 -13.71 -1.87
C ILE A 141 5.96 -14.68 -0.72
N LEU A 142 4.93 -15.04 0.05
CA LEU A 142 5.05 -15.97 1.19
C LEU A 142 5.64 -17.33 0.76
N ARG A 143 5.12 -17.94 -0.31
CA ARG A 143 5.65 -19.21 -0.87
C ARG A 143 7.10 -19.14 -1.37
N LYS A 144 7.62 -17.94 -1.67
CA LYS A 144 9.00 -17.76 -2.16
C LYS A 144 9.98 -17.49 -1.02
N ALA A 145 9.51 -16.85 0.05
CA ALA A 145 10.29 -16.64 1.26
C ALA A 145 10.74 -17.98 1.86
N ASP A 146 10.02 -19.05 1.54
CA ASP A 146 10.33 -20.38 2.03
C ASP A 146 10.61 -21.43 0.92
N PRO A 147 11.87 -21.55 0.46
CA PRO A 147 12.29 -22.69 -0.36
C PRO A 147 12.45 -23.99 0.45
N ALA A 148 12.41 -23.94 1.79
CA ALA A 148 12.63 -25.07 2.69
C ALA A 148 11.32 -25.71 3.21
N SER A 149 10.14 -25.08 3.18
CA SER A 149 8.82 -25.71 3.45
C SER A 149 8.23 -26.50 2.28
N GLN A 150 9.03 -26.78 1.24
CA GLN A 150 8.80 -28.04 0.53
C GLN A 150 9.10 -29.27 1.43
N ILE A 151 9.56 -29.06 2.67
CA ILE A 151 9.58 -30.05 3.74
C ILE A 151 8.18 -30.20 4.35
N SER A 152 7.48 -31.20 3.81
CA SER A 152 6.42 -31.99 4.44
C SER A 152 5.23 -31.26 5.07
N VAL A 153 4.06 -31.63 4.54
CA VAL A 153 2.73 -31.56 5.15
C VAL A 153 2.63 -32.46 6.42
N ALA A 154 3.69 -32.56 7.23
CA ALA A 154 3.83 -33.57 8.28
C ALA A 154 4.54 -33.04 9.53
N SER A 155 3.97 -32.01 10.15
CA SER A 155 4.09 -31.76 11.58
C SER A 155 2.87 -30.95 12.00
N ALA A 156 1.87 -31.63 12.55
CA ALA A 156 0.59 -31.02 12.96
C ALA A 156 0.70 -30.12 14.21
N GLU A 157 1.91 -29.71 14.62
CA GLU A 157 2.18 -29.05 15.91
C GLU A 157 3.02 -27.77 15.78
N GLN A 158 3.32 -27.30 14.57
CA GLN A 158 3.90 -25.95 14.36
C GLN A 158 2.97 -25.13 13.46
N PRO A 159 2.52 -23.95 13.92
CA PRO A 159 1.50 -23.18 13.23
C PRO A 159 1.96 -22.71 11.85
N ASP A 160 1.11 -22.83 10.83
CA ASP A 160 1.34 -22.37 9.46
C ASP A 160 1.16 -20.84 9.35
N TRP A 161 1.86 -20.08 10.19
CA TRP A 161 1.79 -18.61 10.24
C TRP A 161 2.51 -17.96 9.06
N GLU A 162 3.36 -18.70 8.36
CA GLU A 162 4.19 -18.23 7.24
C GLU A 162 3.42 -18.03 5.94
N ASN A 163 2.23 -18.64 5.76
CA ASN A 163 1.64 -18.75 4.42
C ASN A 163 0.37 -17.93 4.15
N ASP A 164 -0.29 -17.37 5.17
CA ASP A 164 -1.61 -16.73 4.98
C ASP A 164 -1.79 -15.35 5.64
N VAL A 165 -0.79 -14.80 6.33
CA VAL A 165 -0.91 -13.45 6.93
C VAL A 165 -0.89 -12.34 5.86
N PRO A 166 -1.77 -11.32 5.96
CA PRO A 166 -1.70 -10.16 5.09
C PRO A 166 -0.35 -9.45 5.20
N LEU A 167 0.26 -9.12 4.07
CA LEU A 167 1.58 -8.51 3.99
C LEU A 167 1.55 -6.99 3.87
N TYR A 168 0.43 -6.43 3.42
CA TYR A 168 0.30 -5.00 3.17
C TYR A 168 -1.03 -4.46 3.64
N HIS A 169 -1.05 -3.16 3.92
CA HIS A 169 -2.28 -2.40 4.04
C HIS A 169 -2.57 -1.59 2.78
N TYR A 170 -3.82 -1.14 2.65
CA TYR A 170 -4.38 -0.54 1.45
C TYR A 170 -5.17 0.74 1.80
N LYS A 171 -5.17 1.70 0.87
CA LYS A 171 -5.91 2.97 1.01
C LYS A 171 -7.06 2.98 0.00
N THR A 172 -8.30 2.61 0.40
CA THR A 172 -9.59 2.93 -0.28
C THR A 172 -10.79 2.13 0.27
N ALA A 173 -11.96 2.77 0.39
CA ALA A 173 -13.31 2.24 0.09
C ALA A 173 -14.14 3.29 -0.68
N GLU A 174 -14.48 3.04 -1.93
CA GLU A 174 -15.86 2.70 -2.33
C GLU A 174 -15.85 1.57 -3.40
N LYS A 175 -14.65 1.09 -3.73
CA LYS A 175 -14.36 -0.03 -4.64
C LYS A 175 -13.18 -0.84 -4.10
N ALA A 176 -13.09 -1.00 -2.77
CA ALA A 176 -11.96 -1.66 -2.12
C ALA A 176 -11.72 -3.09 -2.63
N GLU A 177 -12.72 -3.74 -3.23
CA GLU A 177 -12.60 -5.04 -3.88
C GLU A 177 -11.96 -4.96 -5.28
N ASN A 178 -12.16 -3.84 -6.00
CA ASN A 178 -11.91 -3.76 -7.44
C ASN A 178 -10.65 -2.98 -7.84
N MET A 179 -10.08 -2.11 -7.00
CA MET A 179 -8.76 -1.50 -7.24
C MET A 179 -8.18 -0.94 -5.95
N GLN A 180 -7.26 -1.68 -5.34
CA GLN A 180 -6.55 -1.28 -4.15
C GLN A 180 -5.17 -0.73 -4.49
N SER A 181 -4.82 0.39 -3.87
CA SER A 181 -3.45 0.89 -3.84
C SER A 181 -2.74 0.28 -2.65
N ARG A 182 -1.76 -0.59 -2.93
CA ARG A 182 -0.86 -1.13 -1.90
C ARG A 182 -0.07 0.01 -1.31
N LYS A 183 -0.05 0.06 0.02
CA LYS A 183 0.71 1.04 0.78
C LYS A 183 1.81 0.34 1.58
N ALA A 184 1.90 0.66 2.85
CA ALA A 184 2.95 0.15 3.71
C ALA A 184 2.71 -1.30 4.17
N PRO A 185 3.78 -1.99 4.59
CA PRO A 185 3.75 -3.38 4.97
C PRO A 185 3.12 -3.59 6.36
N ILE A 186 2.49 -4.75 6.53
CA ILE A 186 2.25 -5.36 7.82
C ILE A 186 3.59 -5.91 8.33
N ASN A 187 3.90 -5.68 9.61
CA ASN A 187 5.19 -6.03 10.19
C ASN A 187 5.12 -6.61 11.60
N VAL A 188 3.91 -6.85 12.13
CA VAL A 188 3.69 -7.52 13.42
C VAL A 188 2.51 -8.48 13.31
N VAL A 189 2.59 -9.65 13.92
CA VAL A 189 1.53 -10.67 14.00
C VAL A 189 1.34 -11.09 15.46
N PHE A 190 0.09 -11.29 15.88
CA PHE A 190 -0.31 -11.77 17.20
C PHE A 190 -1.10 -13.06 17.06
N ASP A 191 -0.63 -14.14 17.68
CA ASP A 191 -1.18 -15.48 17.47
C ASP A 191 -2.31 -15.88 18.44
N TRP A 192 -2.46 -15.19 19.58
CA TRP A 192 -3.31 -15.64 20.69
C TRP A 192 -4.41 -14.64 21.07
N CYS A 193 -4.38 -13.41 20.54
CA CYS A 193 -5.32 -12.38 20.96
C CYS A 193 -5.77 -11.44 19.83
N SER A 194 -6.99 -10.91 19.99
CA SER A 194 -7.58 -9.93 19.08
C SER A 194 -6.86 -8.57 19.14
N SER A 195 -7.06 -7.76 18.10
CA SER A 195 -6.58 -6.38 18.03
C SER A 195 -7.04 -5.52 19.21
N GLU A 196 -8.23 -5.77 19.75
CA GLU A 196 -8.75 -5.04 20.92
C GLU A 196 -7.96 -5.39 22.19
N VAL A 197 -7.64 -6.67 22.39
CA VAL A 197 -6.82 -7.13 23.53
C VAL A 197 -5.42 -6.56 23.42
N VAL A 198 -4.78 -6.66 22.25
CA VAL A 198 -3.47 -6.04 21.98
C VAL A 198 -3.53 -4.54 22.30
N ALA A 199 -4.56 -3.86 21.82
CA ALA A 199 -4.69 -2.42 22.03
C ALA A 199 -4.88 -2.07 23.51
N ASN A 200 -5.67 -2.84 24.23
CA ASN A 200 -5.90 -2.65 25.66
C ASN A 200 -4.63 -2.90 26.47
N ASP A 201 -3.91 -4.00 26.21
CA ASP A 201 -2.68 -4.33 26.95
C ASP A 201 -1.58 -3.31 26.69
N MET A 202 -1.41 -2.89 25.44
CA MET A 202 -0.42 -1.87 25.12
C MET A 202 -0.79 -0.49 25.69
N LYS A 203 -2.08 -0.16 25.87
CA LYS A 203 -2.52 1.12 26.47
C LYS A 203 -2.55 1.09 28.01
N ASN A 204 -2.96 -0.02 28.59
CA ASN A 204 -3.38 -0.11 29.99
C ASN A 204 -2.62 -1.18 30.80
N GLY A 205 -1.82 -2.03 30.15
CA GLY A 205 -1.06 -3.10 30.80
C GLY A 205 0.08 -2.59 31.69
N VAL A 206 0.88 -3.52 32.21
CA VAL A 206 1.99 -3.25 33.16
C VAL A 206 2.99 -2.20 32.62
N HIS A 207 3.12 -2.11 31.29
CA HIS A 207 3.94 -1.12 30.58
C HIS A 207 3.12 -0.17 29.70
N GLY A 208 1.80 -0.12 29.91
CA GLY A 208 0.83 0.44 28.98
C GLY A 208 0.77 1.96 28.94
N GLY A 209 1.16 2.63 30.04
CA GLY A 209 1.19 4.09 30.12
C GLY A 209 2.15 4.77 29.10
N LYS A 210 2.88 3.99 28.31
CA LYS A 210 3.73 4.45 27.21
C LYS A 210 3.01 4.48 25.87
N TRP A 211 1.97 3.69 25.62
CA TRP A 211 1.28 3.64 24.32
C TRP A 211 -0.14 4.22 24.37
N ILE A 212 -0.26 5.42 24.94
CA ILE A 212 -1.51 6.18 25.02
C ILE A 212 -1.60 7.27 23.95
N GLN A 213 -2.77 7.38 23.33
CA GLN A 213 -3.11 8.47 22.41
C GLN A 213 -3.33 9.78 23.18
N GLN A 214 -2.42 10.74 23.04
CA GLN A 214 -2.55 12.06 23.69
C GLN A 214 -3.29 13.11 22.86
N LEU A 215 -3.38 12.92 21.54
CA LEU A 215 -3.99 13.87 20.61
C LEU A 215 -4.99 13.16 19.67
N PRO A 216 -6.08 13.83 19.27
CA PRO A 216 -6.99 13.24 18.31
C PRO A 216 -6.28 13.15 16.95
N LEU A 217 -6.43 12.01 16.30
CA LEU A 217 -5.76 11.70 15.04
C LEU A 217 -6.59 12.09 13.82
N PRO A 218 -5.91 12.29 12.68
CA PRO A 218 -6.55 12.23 11.38
C PRO A 218 -7.43 11.00 11.24
N LYS A 219 -8.68 11.20 10.84
CA LYS A 219 -9.59 10.08 10.52
C LYS A 219 -9.20 9.59 9.13
N THR A 220 -8.51 8.46 9.11
CA THR A 220 -7.99 7.85 7.89
C THR A 220 -8.32 6.38 7.89
N ASN A 221 -9.25 5.96 7.03
CA ASN A 221 -9.57 4.55 6.90
C ASN A 221 -8.41 3.84 6.20
N ARG A 222 -8.01 2.69 6.74
CA ARG A 222 -6.99 1.81 6.15
C ARG A 222 -7.51 0.39 6.20
N TYR A 223 -7.11 -0.41 5.21
CA TYR A 223 -7.65 -1.74 4.99
C TYR A 223 -6.54 -2.77 4.85
N ILE A 224 -6.84 -4.03 5.15
CA ILE A 224 -6.02 -5.18 4.76
C ILE A 224 -6.79 -6.06 3.77
N ASN A 225 -6.07 -6.92 3.07
CA ASN A 225 -6.63 -7.97 2.24
C ASN A 225 -6.34 -9.33 2.89
N ASP A 226 -7.33 -9.89 3.57
CA ASP A 226 -7.25 -11.20 4.22
C ASP A 226 -7.77 -12.29 3.28
N SER A 227 -6.87 -12.80 2.44
CA SER A 227 -7.16 -13.85 1.46
C SER A 227 -8.33 -13.56 0.52
N GLY A 228 -8.49 -12.29 0.13
CA GLY A 228 -9.56 -11.81 -0.73
C GLY A 228 -10.68 -11.09 0.03
N ASN A 229 -10.66 -11.11 1.35
CA ASN A 229 -11.62 -10.38 2.18
C ASN A 229 -11.02 -9.04 2.63
N VAL A 230 -11.63 -7.94 2.21
CA VAL A 230 -11.18 -6.61 2.64
C VAL A 230 -11.67 -6.32 4.05
N LYS A 231 -10.74 -6.01 4.97
CA LYS A 231 -11.08 -5.65 6.35
C LYS A 231 -10.58 -4.26 6.70
N SER A 232 -11.42 -3.46 7.35
CA SER A 232 -11.03 -2.16 7.90
C SER A 232 -10.23 -2.33 9.18
N GLN A 233 -9.45 -1.31 9.53
CA GLN A 233 -8.76 -1.22 10.81
C GLN A 233 -9.71 -1.40 12.00
N ASN A 234 -9.33 -2.26 12.95
CA ASN A 234 -10.10 -2.57 14.16
C ASN A 234 -9.66 -1.69 15.34
N ALA A 235 -8.35 -1.49 15.51
CA ALA A 235 -7.80 -0.72 16.61
C ALA A 235 -6.56 0.09 16.22
N HIS A 236 -6.18 1.03 17.09
CA HIS A 236 -4.99 1.86 16.93
C HIS A 236 -4.36 2.13 18.31
N VAL A 237 -3.05 1.88 18.43
CA VAL A 237 -2.22 2.25 19.60
C VAL A 237 -1.12 3.22 19.20
N MET A 238 -0.70 4.06 20.14
CA MET A 238 0.27 5.12 19.89
C MET A 238 1.13 5.38 21.11
N ASN A 239 2.45 5.43 20.97
CA ASN A 239 3.34 6.01 21.97
C ASN A 239 3.69 7.43 21.55
N SER A 240 3.04 8.42 22.16
CA SER A 240 3.20 9.84 21.81
C SER A 240 3.94 10.62 22.87
N VAL A 241 5.00 11.35 22.46
CA VAL A 241 5.71 12.31 23.30
C VAL A 241 5.71 13.68 22.62
N GLY A 242 4.64 14.46 22.85
CA GLY A 242 4.56 15.86 22.43
C GLY A 242 3.86 16.14 21.09
N ALA A 243 3.95 17.41 20.66
CA ALA A 243 3.19 17.99 19.55
C ALA A 243 3.71 17.64 18.15
N CYS A 244 4.93 17.11 18.03
CA CYS A 244 5.52 16.70 16.75
C CYS A 244 5.46 15.17 16.61
N PRO A 245 4.86 14.64 15.52
CA PRO A 245 4.76 13.21 15.24
C PRO A 245 6.08 12.45 15.11
N SER A 246 7.23 13.12 14.93
CA SER A 246 8.54 12.44 14.79
C SER A 246 9.07 11.79 16.07
N THR A 247 8.33 11.84 17.17
CA THR A 247 8.58 11.06 18.39
C THR A 247 7.56 9.94 18.58
N GLN A 248 6.59 9.81 17.66
CA GLN A 248 5.43 8.97 17.86
C GLN A 248 5.59 7.62 17.16
N PHE A 249 5.40 6.55 17.92
CA PHE A 249 5.23 5.21 17.37
C PHE A 249 3.76 4.89 17.29
N HIS A 250 3.31 4.37 16.16
CA HIS A 250 1.92 4.05 15.86
C HIS A 250 1.84 2.58 15.48
N MET A 251 0.74 1.93 15.83
CA MET A 251 0.41 0.62 15.27
C MET A 251 -1.07 0.54 14.99
N ARG A 252 -1.40 0.44 13.70
CA ARG A 252 -2.75 0.11 13.24
C ARG A 252 -2.93 -1.40 13.35
N LEU A 253 -4.04 -1.82 13.96
CA LEU A 253 -4.31 -3.22 14.25
C LEU A 253 -5.57 -3.69 13.51
N TYR A 254 -5.52 -4.93 13.04
CA TYR A 254 -6.57 -5.56 12.26
C TYR A 254 -6.82 -6.96 12.82
N ASP A 255 -8.08 -7.35 12.95
CA ASP A 255 -8.45 -8.72 13.31
C ASP A 255 -8.42 -9.63 12.07
N ILE A 256 -7.65 -10.71 12.16
CA ILE A 256 -7.60 -11.76 11.15
C ILE A 256 -8.13 -13.07 11.73
N GLY A 257 -8.83 -13.84 10.90
CA GLY A 257 -9.60 -15.00 11.36
C GLY A 257 -8.83 -16.32 11.29
N LEU A 258 -7.50 -16.26 11.29
CA LEU A 258 -6.67 -17.45 11.07
C LEU A 258 -6.50 -18.21 12.39
N GLN A 259 -6.37 -19.53 12.30
CA GLN A 259 -6.32 -20.41 13.46
C GLN A 259 -5.16 -20.07 14.42
N ASN A 260 -4.04 -19.60 13.87
CA ASN A 260 -2.81 -19.31 14.61
C ASN A 260 -2.30 -17.88 14.34
N ALA A 261 -3.19 -16.99 13.94
CA ALA A 261 -2.93 -15.56 13.80
C ALA A 261 -4.26 -14.82 13.93
N HIS A 262 -4.46 -14.17 15.08
CA HIS A 262 -5.71 -13.51 15.43
C HIS A 262 -5.69 -12.01 15.10
N ALA A 263 -4.52 -11.39 15.12
CA ALA A 263 -4.39 -9.99 14.76
C ALA A 263 -3.07 -9.70 14.04
N VAL A 264 -3.09 -8.67 13.19
CA VAL A 264 -1.91 -8.12 12.54
C VAL A 264 -1.76 -6.63 12.81
N GLY A 265 -0.51 -6.19 12.84
CA GLY A 265 -0.11 -4.83 13.14
C GLY A 265 0.72 -4.21 12.01
N GLN A 266 0.40 -2.96 11.69
CA GLN A 266 1.24 -2.08 10.89
C GLN A 266 1.92 -1.07 11.83
N ALA A 267 3.03 -1.48 12.43
CA ALA A 267 3.81 -0.65 13.34
C ALA A 267 4.76 0.28 12.58
N HIS A 268 4.72 1.58 12.87
CA HIS A 268 5.53 2.59 12.19
C HIS A 268 5.76 3.81 13.06
N LYS A 269 6.79 4.58 12.71
CA LYS A 269 7.10 5.85 13.33
C LYS A 269 6.73 6.94 12.33
N ASP A 270 5.84 7.82 12.73
CA ASP A 270 5.38 8.87 11.84
C ASP A 270 6.50 9.89 11.59
N PRO A 271 6.69 10.34 10.35
CA PRO A 271 7.41 11.58 10.11
C PRO A 271 6.61 12.76 10.68
N CYS A 272 7.27 13.84 11.11
CA CYS A 272 6.59 14.94 11.84
C CYS A 272 5.44 15.55 11.03
N ASN A 273 5.60 15.65 9.71
CA ASN A 273 4.58 16.17 8.82
C ASN A 273 3.69 15.06 8.23
N HIS A 274 3.82 13.79 8.65
CA HIS A 274 3.21 12.61 8.03
C HIS A 274 3.38 12.58 6.49
N ASN A 275 4.49 13.13 5.99
CA ASN A 275 4.79 13.37 4.58
C ASN A 275 3.71 14.16 3.82
N GLN A 276 3.06 15.11 4.49
CA GLN A 276 2.03 15.99 3.92
C GLN A 276 2.59 17.24 3.22
N GLY A 277 3.91 17.46 3.29
CA GLY A 277 4.57 18.66 2.78
C GLY A 277 5.57 18.39 1.66
N ILE A 278 6.52 19.32 1.51
CA ILE A 278 7.54 19.35 0.44
C ILE A 278 8.64 18.30 0.69
N THR A 279 8.94 17.97 1.96
CA THR A 279 9.91 16.94 2.33
C THR A 279 9.22 15.62 2.68
N ILE A 280 9.79 14.54 2.16
CA ILE A 280 9.40 13.17 2.45
C ILE A 280 10.43 12.63 3.44
N ASP A 281 10.00 12.48 4.68
CA ASP A 281 10.77 11.88 5.75
C ASP A 281 10.49 10.37 5.82
N GLU A 282 11.41 9.65 6.45
CA GLU A 282 11.41 8.20 6.49
C GLU A 282 10.45 7.62 7.56
N TRP A 283 9.49 6.79 7.14
CA TRP A 283 8.61 5.98 7.99
C TRP A 283 9.34 4.78 8.64
N LYS A 284 9.72 4.89 9.92
CA LYS A 284 10.60 3.90 10.58
C LYS A 284 9.96 2.53 10.91
N PHE A 285 9.61 1.73 9.90
CA PHE A 285 8.91 0.44 10.06
C PHE A 285 9.72 -0.59 10.85
N ALA A 286 10.95 -0.88 10.46
CA ALA A 286 11.78 -1.88 11.15
C ALA A 286 12.05 -1.49 12.62
N LEU A 287 12.32 -0.21 12.88
CA LEU A 287 12.48 0.33 14.23
C LEU A 287 11.21 0.16 15.06
N SER A 288 10.05 0.42 14.48
CA SER A 288 8.76 0.36 15.19
C SER A 288 8.35 -1.08 15.48
N ARG A 289 8.58 -2.01 14.55
CA ARG A 289 8.47 -3.46 14.82
C ARG A 289 9.33 -3.85 16.02
N GLY A 290 10.60 -3.44 16.03
CA GLY A 290 11.50 -3.69 17.16
C GLY A 290 10.94 -3.17 18.48
N ASN A 291 10.42 -1.94 18.51
CA ASN A 291 9.80 -1.37 19.72
C ASN A 291 8.57 -2.16 20.21
N VAL A 292 7.76 -2.71 19.29
CA VAL A 292 6.60 -3.53 19.66
C VAL A 292 7.07 -4.89 20.19
N VAL A 293 7.99 -5.56 19.48
CA VAL A 293 8.57 -6.85 19.88
C VAL A 293 9.26 -6.75 21.25
N ASP A 294 10.08 -5.72 21.46
CA ASP A 294 10.76 -5.48 22.75
C ASP A 294 9.77 -5.23 23.89
N TRP A 295 8.67 -4.51 23.61
CA TRP A 295 7.62 -4.27 24.60
C TRP A 295 6.97 -5.57 25.07
N TRP A 296 6.62 -6.44 24.11
CA TRP A 296 5.97 -7.73 24.41
C TRP A 296 6.94 -8.74 25.03
N SER A 297 8.20 -8.76 24.61
CA SER A 297 9.23 -9.63 25.19
C SER A 297 9.53 -9.29 26.67
N GLY A 298 9.31 -8.03 27.07
CA GLY A 298 9.43 -7.59 28.46
C GLY A 298 8.13 -7.71 29.26
N TYR A 299 7.03 -8.13 28.65
CA TYR A 299 5.73 -8.22 29.29
C TYR A 299 5.66 -9.46 30.19
N SER A 300 5.02 -9.36 31.35
CA SER A 300 4.99 -10.43 32.36
C SER A 300 4.10 -11.63 32.02
N THR A 301 3.44 -11.60 30.86
CA THR A 301 2.63 -12.72 30.35
C THR A 301 3.58 -13.67 29.61
N PRO A 302 3.41 -14.99 29.69
CA PRO A 302 4.22 -15.93 28.92
C PRO A 302 3.94 -15.76 27.42
N VAL A 303 4.71 -14.88 26.80
CA VAL A 303 4.71 -14.64 25.36
C VAL A 303 6.14 -14.73 24.86
N SER A 304 6.30 -15.43 23.74
CA SER A 304 7.54 -15.49 23.00
C SER A 304 7.45 -14.58 21.77
N THR A 305 8.62 -14.19 21.27
CA THR A 305 8.72 -13.35 20.08
C THR A 305 9.73 -13.90 19.10
N GLU A 306 9.44 -13.73 17.81
CA GLU A 306 10.32 -14.11 16.72
C GLU A 306 10.27 -13.06 15.61
N VAL A 307 11.37 -12.89 14.87
CA VAL A 307 11.40 -12.00 13.70
C VAL A 307 11.81 -12.79 12.48
N VAL A 308 10.92 -12.83 11.48
CA VAL A 308 11.02 -13.73 10.32
C VAL A 308 11.02 -12.91 9.04
N ASP A 309 11.89 -13.27 8.10
CA ASP A 309 11.93 -12.67 6.77
C ASP A 309 10.86 -13.32 5.88
N VAL A 310 9.93 -12.51 5.39
CA VAL A 310 8.83 -12.96 4.52
C VAL A 310 9.01 -12.47 3.08
N GLY A 311 10.19 -11.95 2.73
CA GLY A 311 10.55 -11.60 1.34
C GLY A 311 9.74 -10.46 0.73
N ASN A 312 9.01 -9.69 1.52
CA ASN A 312 8.21 -8.53 1.09
C ASN A 312 9.01 -7.21 1.12
N ASN A 313 10.33 -7.31 0.97
CA ASN A 313 11.31 -6.23 0.87
C ASN A 313 11.04 -5.34 -0.35
N ASP A 314 10.52 -4.13 -0.14
CA ASP A 314 10.30 -3.15 -1.21
C ASP A 314 11.20 -1.93 -0.97
N PRO A 315 12.16 -1.63 -1.87
CA PRO A 315 13.08 -0.52 -1.71
C PRO A 315 12.38 0.85 -1.74
N ASN A 316 11.12 0.91 -2.19
CA ASN A 316 10.34 2.15 -2.22
C ASN A 316 9.56 2.38 -0.91
N TRP A 317 9.44 1.37 -0.05
CA TRP A 317 8.77 1.47 1.26
C TRP A 317 9.78 1.71 2.37
N ASP A 318 10.40 2.88 2.29
CA ASP A 318 11.22 3.47 3.34
C ASP A 318 12.24 2.51 4.01
N THR A 319 12.16 2.34 5.34
CA THR A 319 13.07 1.54 6.16
C THR A 319 12.50 0.16 6.52
N HIS A 320 11.61 -0.36 5.68
CA HIS A 320 11.14 -1.74 5.82
C HIS A 320 12.20 -2.73 5.31
N ASP A 321 12.44 -3.79 6.09
CA ASP A 321 13.47 -4.80 5.84
C ASP A 321 12.89 -6.19 5.54
N GLY A 322 11.61 -6.27 5.15
CA GLY A 322 10.99 -7.50 4.68
C GLY A 322 10.60 -8.47 5.79
N LYS A 323 10.72 -8.03 7.04
CA LYS A 323 10.55 -8.89 8.21
C LYS A 323 9.28 -8.59 8.99
N ILE A 324 8.69 -9.64 9.53
CA ILE A 324 7.53 -9.59 10.42
C ILE A 324 7.94 -10.05 11.82
N GLY A 325 7.49 -9.34 12.84
CA GLY A 325 7.63 -9.73 14.24
C GLY A 325 6.42 -10.57 14.65
N TYR A 326 6.64 -11.84 14.92
CA TYR A 326 5.64 -12.75 15.48
C TYR A 326 5.70 -12.65 16.99
N ILE A 327 4.53 -12.56 17.59
CA ILE A 327 4.34 -12.56 19.03
C ILE A 327 3.35 -13.69 19.27
N TYR A 328 3.71 -14.61 20.17
CA TYR A 328 2.91 -15.80 20.41
C TYR A 328 2.88 -16.19 21.88
N ALA A 329 1.78 -16.82 22.32
CA ALA A 329 1.68 -17.32 23.68
C ALA A 329 2.61 -18.53 23.89
N ASP A 330 3.29 -18.62 25.04
CA ASP A 330 4.03 -19.84 25.37
C ASP A 330 3.03 -20.96 25.71
N SER A 331 3.19 -22.11 25.05
CA SER A 331 2.37 -23.31 25.24
C SER A 331 2.65 -24.05 26.54
#